data_AF-A0AAP0CP75-F1
#
_entry.id   AF-A0AAP0CP75-F1
#
_cell.length_a   1.000
_cell.length_b   1.000
_cell.length_c   1.000
_cell.angle_alpha   90.00
_cell.angle_beta   90.00
_cell.angle_gamma   90.00
#
_symmetry.space_group_name_H-M   'P 1'
#
loop_
_entity.id
_entity.type
_entity.pdbx_description
1 polymer ?
#
loop_
_entity_poly.entity_id
_entity_poly.type
_entity_poly.pdbx_seq_one_letter_code
_entity_poly.pdbx_strand_id
1 'polypeptide(L)'
;MFTQIPKKSTPPRIRKPTIIIFSSLSIILILILIFSTNPCSQTTQILFPNFTPNYFKNTYNILYPNQETTPTNISHIVFSIASIVKTWHARKHYVESWWRPNETRGFLFLDQAPNRHLPWPPTSPRVLVSNEAMGQKDISRAIRIARGIKETFKMENTSVRWYVMADDDTVFFLENLVEVLKKYDHNGYYYVGMNSESVISNNLFSFEMGFGGAGIAFSYPLASILVKNLDVCLKRYRGSYGSDQILHSCMADLGVSLTHAKGFHQVIFVLDVTLLFYY
;
A
#
# COMPACT_ATOMS: atom_id res chain seq x y z
N MET A 1 -40.00 -75.16 53.31
CA MET A 1 -40.35 -74.59 52.01
C MET A 1 -40.19 -73.08 52.12
N PHE A 2 -39.02 -72.54 51.75
CA PHE A 2 -38.80 -71.10 51.68
C PHE A 2 -38.10 -70.76 50.38
N THR A 3 -38.73 -69.81 49.71
CA THR A 3 -38.57 -69.28 48.37
C THR A 3 -37.26 -68.52 48.15
N GLN A 4 -36.72 -68.62 46.93
CA GLN A 4 -35.59 -67.83 46.44
C GLN A 4 -35.93 -66.33 46.36
N ILE A 5 -34.97 -65.48 46.74
CA ILE A 5 -34.96 -64.03 46.49
C ILE A 5 -34.09 -63.77 45.24
N PRO A 6 -34.51 -62.94 44.27
CA PRO A 6 -33.78 -62.74 43.03
C PRO A 6 -32.55 -61.81 43.23
N LYS A 7 -31.43 -62.16 42.58
CA LYS A 7 -30.23 -61.32 42.51
C LYS A 7 -30.49 -60.08 41.65
N LYS A 8 -30.27 -58.90 42.23
CA LYS A 8 -30.33 -57.58 41.58
C LYS A 8 -29.20 -57.46 40.55
N SER A 9 -29.53 -57.14 39.29
CA SER A 9 -28.55 -56.87 38.25
C SER A 9 -27.84 -55.54 38.52
N THR A 10 -26.51 -55.56 38.47
CA THR A 10 -25.69 -54.34 38.56
C THR A 10 -25.57 -53.72 37.17
N PRO A 11 -25.71 -52.38 37.01
CA PRO A 11 -25.58 -51.74 35.72
C PRO A 11 -24.12 -51.79 35.24
N PRO A 12 -23.87 -51.85 33.92
CA PRO A 12 -22.53 -51.96 33.38
C PRO A 12 -21.71 -50.71 33.72
N ARG A 13 -20.54 -50.95 34.32
CA ARG A 13 -19.54 -49.94 34.68
C ARG A 13 -18.95 -49.38 33.38
N ILE A 14 -19.44 -48.22 32.94
CA ILE A 14 -18.90 -47.50 31.79
C ILE A 14 -17.41 -47.23 32.04
N ARG A 15 -16.56 -47.83 31.21
CA ARG A 15 -15.11 -47.73 31.32
C ARG A 15 -14.70 -46.27 31.04
N LYS A 16 -14.08 -45.62 32.04
CA LYS A 16 -13.50 -44.26 31.94
C LYS A 16 -12.68 -43.96 30.65
N PRO A 17 -11.92 -44.89 30.03
CA PRO A 17 -11.22 -44.60 28.78
C PRO A 17 -12.15 -44.26 27.60
N THR A 18 -13.39 -44.76 27.57
CA THR A 18 -14.30 -44.50 26.46
C THR A 18 -14.79 -43.05 26.45
N ILE A 19 -14.97 -42.43 27.62
CA ILE A 19 -15.42 -41.04 27.76
C ILE A 19 -14.34 -40.06 27.29
N ILE A 20 -13.05 -40.36 27.54
CA ILE A 20 -11.92 -39.52 27.13
C ILE A 20 -11.75 -39.52 25.60
N ILE A 21 -11.99 -40.66 24.94
CA ILE A 21 -11.90 -40.78 23.48
C ILE A 21 -13.03 -39.99 22.80
N PHE A 22 -14.26 -40.03 23.32
CA PHE A 22 -15.35 -39.24 22.77
C PHE A 22 -15.18 -37.73 23.00
N SER A 23 -14.58 -37.32 24.12
CA SER A 23 -14.30 -35.89 24.36
C SER A 23 -13.18 -35.35 23.46
N SER A 24 -12.15 -36.15 23.16
CA SER A 24 -11.08 -35.73 22.24
C SER A 24 -11.56 -35.63 20.79
N LEU A 25 -12.40 -36.56 20.33
CA LEU A 25 -13.03 -36.52 19.00
C LEU A 25 -13.96 -35.32 18.82
N SER A 26 -14.72 -34.95 19.85
CA SER A 26 -15.61 -33.78 19.80
C SER A 26 -14.82 -32.46 19.83
N ILE A 27 -13.72 -32.37 20.58
CA ILE A 27 -12.81 -31.21 20.54
C ILE A 27 -12.16 -31.07 19.16
N ILE A 28 -11.71 -32.17 18.54
CA ILE A 28 -11.14 -32.16 17.19
C ILE A 28 -12.18 -31.70 16.16
N LEU A 29 -13.43 -32.17 16.26
CA LEU A 29 -14.51 -31.74 15.36
C LEU A 29 -14.85 -30.26 15.53
N ILE A 30 -14.88 -29.75 16.76
CA ILE A 30 -15.09 -28.32 17.06
C ILE A 30 -13.94 -27.48 16.50
N LEU A 31 -12.69 -27.92 16.66
CA LEU A 31 -11.53 -27.25 16.07
C LEU A 31 -11.63 -27.23 14.54
N ILE A 32 -11.98 -28.34 13.89
CA ILE A 32 -12.19 -28.41 12.43
C ILE A 32 -13.29 -27.44 11.98
N LEU A 33 -14.39 -27.31 12.73
CA LEU A 33 -15.46 -26.35 12.42
C LEU A 33 -15.01 -24.89 12.60
N ILE A 34 -14.21 -24.59 13.62
CA ILE A 34 -13.65 -23.24 13.85
C ILE A 34 -12.61 -22.88 12.77
N PHE A 35 -11.81 -23.84 12.31
CA PHE A 35 -10.85 -23.64 11.23
C PHE A 35 -11.51 -23.60 9.84
N SER A 36 -12.61 -24.33 9.62
CA SER A 36 -13.33 -24.31 8.34
C SER A 36 -14.24 -23.09 8.15
N THR A 37 -14.69 -22.49 9.25
CA THR A 37 -15.45 -21.22 9.25
C THR A 37 -14.55 -19.99 9.29
N ASN A 38 -13.24 -20.16 9.50
CA ASN A 38 -12.27 -19.08 9.36
C ASN A 38 -12.00 -18.81 7.86
N PRO A 39 -12.24 -17.58 7.36
CA PRO A 39 -12.01 -17.23 5.95
C PRO A 39 -10.54 -17.30 5.52
N CYS A 40 -9.61 -17.54 6.44
CA CYS A 40 -8.17 -17.66 6.17
C CYS A 40 -7.67 -19.08 5.83
N SER A 41 -8.52 -20.12 5.91
CA SER A 41 -8.11 -21.51 5.59
C SER A 41 -8.85 -22.15 4.42
N GLN A 42 -9.73 -21.40 3.74
CA GLN A 42 -10.19 -21.82 2.42
C GLN A 42 -9.10 -21.55 1.40
N THR A 43 -8.32 -22.60 1.12
CA THR A 43 -7.50 -22.70 -0.07
C THR A 43 -8.37 -22.32 -1.28
N THR A 44 -8.04 -21.19 -1.91
CA THR A 44 -8.82 -20.42 -2.87
C THR A 44 -9.00 -21.08 -4.25
N GLN A 45 -8.90 -22.40 -4.36
CA GLN A 45 -8.94 -23.08 -5.66
C GLN A 45 -10.25 -23.78 -6.02
N ILE A 46 -11.24 -23.82 -5.11
CA ILE A 46 -12.49 -24.58 -5.35
C ILE A 46 -13.71 -23.69 -5.65
N LEU A 47 -13.69 -22.41 -5.26
CA LEU A 47 -14.86 -21.51 -5.42
C LEU A 47 -14.79 -20.59 -6.65
N PHE A 48 -13.70 -20.60 -7.42
CA PHE A 48 -13.56 -19.83 -8.67
C PHE A 48 -12.95 -20.68 -9.79
N PRO A 49 -13.70 -21.62 -10.39
CA PRO A 49 -13.16 -22.44 -11.48
C PRO A 49 -12.78 -21.63 -12.73
N ASN A 50 -13.14 -20.35 -12.80
CA ASN A 50 -12.93 -19.49 -13.98
C ASN A 50 -12.33 -18.11 -13.67
N PHE A 51 -11.54 -17.93 -12.61
CA PHE A 51 -10.66 -16.74 -12.57
C PHE A 51 -9.41 -17.00 -13.40
N THR A 52 -9.57 -17.06 -14.72
CA THR A 52 -8.43 -17.10 -15.62
C THR A 52 -7.73 -15.73 -15.59
N PRO A 53 -6.43 -15.65 -15.28
CA PRO A 53 -5.64 -14.42 -15.40
C PRO A 53 -5.51 -13.92 -16.86
N ASN A 54 -6.12 -14.63 -17.82
CA ASN A 54 -6.11 -14.32 -19.24
C ASN A 54 -6.70 -12.95 -19.59
N TYR A 55 -7.61 -12.39 -18.76
CA TYR A 55 -8.08 -11.01 -18.98
C TYR A 55 -6.95 -10.01 -18.83
N PHE A 56 -6.09 -10.16 -17.81
CA PHE A 56 -4.92 -9.32 -17.59
C PHE A 56 -3.80 -9.60 -18.61
N LYS A 57 -3.59 -10.88 -18.97
CA LYS A 57 -2.54 -11.26 -19.93
C LYS A 57 -2.82 -10.78 -21.37
N ASN A 58 -4.09 -10.79 -21.80
CA ASN A 58 -4.47 -10.30 -23.13
C ASN A 58 -4.51 -8.78 -23.22
N THR A 59 -4.87 -8.06 -22.15
CA THR A 59 -4.76 -6.58 -22.13
C THR A 59 -3.30 -6.12 -22.11
N TYR A 60 -2.42 -6.86 -21.44
CA TYR A 60 -0.99 -6.59 -21.40
C TYR A 60 -0.34 -6.56 -22.79
N ASN A 61 -0.60 -7.59 -23.60
CA ASN A 61 -0.03 -7.70 -24.95
C ASN A 61 -0.60 -6.69 -25.95
N ILE A 62 -1.80 -6.16 -25.70
CA ILE A 62 -2.47 -5.18 -26.58
C ILE A 62 -2.04 -3.74 -26.25
N LEU A 63 -1.66 -3.44 -24.99
CA LEU A 63 -1.34 -2.09 -24.54
C LEU A 63 0.15 -1.72 -24.60
N TYR A 64 1.08 -2.69 -24.71
CA TYR A 64 2.52 -2.43 -24.67
C TYR A 64 3.30 -3.25 -25.73
N PRO A 65 3.43 -2.74 -26.98
CA PRO A 65 4.01 -3.51 -28.08
C PRO A 65 5.53 -3.70 -28.05
N ASN A 66 6.27 -3.19 -27.06
CA ASN A 66 7.72 -3.37 -26.97
C ASN A 66 8.14 -3.48 -25.51
N GLN A 67 8.64 -4.66 -25.11
CA GLN A 67 9.39 -4.76 -23.86
C GLN A 67 10.69 -3.97 -24.03
N GLU A 68 10.75 -2.77 -23.45
CA GLU A 68 12.04 -2.10 -23.26
C GLU A 68 12.89 -2.96 -22.33
N THR A 69 13.91 -3.61 -22.91
CA THR A 69 14.87 -4.46 -22.20
C THR A 69 15.88 -3.66 -21.39
N THR A 70 15.84 -2.33 -21.49
CA THR A 70 16.77 -1.46 -20.76
C THR A 70 16.44 -1.49 -19.27
N PRO A 71 17.43 -1.59 -18.37
CA PRO A 71 17.17 -1.55 -16.93
C PRO A 71 16.54 -0.23 -16.48
N THR A 72 15.73 -0.28 -15.43
CA THR A 72 15.20 0.93 -14.78
C THR A 72 16.35 1.81 -14.30
N ASN A 73 16.20 3.13 -14.50
CA ASN A 73 17.14 4.17 -14.08
C ASN A 73 16.34 5.38 -13.59
N ILE A 74 17.01 6.44 -13.14
CA ILE A 74 16.34 7.61 -12.54
C ILE A 74 15.37 8.31 -13.50
N SER A 75 15.67 8.36 -14.80
CA SER A 75 14.78 9.02 -15.77
C SER A 75 13.43 8.30 -15.91
N HIS A 76 13.32 7.03 -15.50
CA HIS A 76 12.05 6.29 -15.53
C HIS A 76 11.16 6.53 -14.31
N ILE A 77 11.62 7.29 -13.33
CA ILE A 77 10.93 7.54 -12.06
C ILE A 77 10.36 8.96 -12.05
N VAL A 78 9.12 9.12 -11.62
CA VAL A 78 8.46 10.43 -11.43
C VAL A 78 8.04 10.59 -9.97
N PHE A 79 8.44 11.70 -9.35
CA PHE A 79 8.11 11.99 -7.96
C PHE A 79 6.84 12.85 -7.82
N SER A 80 5.98 12.48 -6.88
CA SER A 80 4.83 13.25 -6.41
C SER A 80 5.06 13.62 -4.95
N ILE A 81 5.62 14.81 -4.71
CA ILE A 81 6.03 15.26 -3.37
C ILE A 81 4.90 16.06 -2.75
N ALA A 82 4.33 15.59 -1.64
CA ALA A 82 3.27 16.28 -0.93
C ALA A 82 3.82 17.28 0.08
N SER A 83 3.32 18.52 0.06
CA SER A 83 3.71 19.55 1.01
C SER A 83 2.56 20.49 1.34
N ILE A 84 2.76 21.32 2.37
CA ILE A 84 1.88 22.44 2.66
C ILE A 84 2.61 23.77 2.57
N VAL A 85 1.91 24.78 2.06
CA VAL A 85 2.48 26.11 1.84
C VAL A 85 3.08 26.68 3.13
N LYS A 86 2.44 26.44 4.27
CA LYS A 86 2.87 26.97 5.58
C LYS A 86 4.21 26.38 6.07
N THR A 87 4.50 25.10 5.83
CA THR A 87 5.73 24.45 6.34
C THR A 87 6.79 24.29 5.27
N TRP A 88 6.46 24.46 3.98
CA TRP A 88 7.40 24.29 2.88
C TRP A 88 8.71 25.07 3.09
N HIS A 89 8.65 26.32 3.52
CA HIS A 89 9.88 27.12 3.74
C HIS A 89 10.87 26.43 4.68
N ALA A 90 10.38 25.76 5.73
CA ALA A 90 11.22 25.06 6.70
C ALA A 90 11.67 23.67 6.20
N ARG A 91 10.86 23.01 5.37
CA ARG A 91 11.07 21.61 4.96
C ARG A 91 11.72 21.45 3.59
N LYS A 92 11.71 22.49 2.75
CA LYS A 92 12.27 22.46 1.39
C LYS A 92 13.70 21.92 1.33
N HIS A 93 14.49 22.13 2.37
CA HIS A 93 15.88 21.67 2.45
C HIS A 93 16.02 20.15 2.41
N TYR A 94 15.02 19.39 2.89
CA TYR A 94 15.00 17.93 2.75
C TYR A 94 14.86 17.54 1.28
N VAL A 95 13.94 18.16 0.56
CA VAL A 95 13.79 17.93 -0.89
C VAL A 95 15.03 18.39 -1.66
N GLU A 96 15.57 19.57 -1.34
CA GLU A 96 16.79 20.11 -1.96
C GLU A 96 18.02 19.23 -1.72
N SER A 97 18.03 18.39 -0.68
CA SER A 97 19.17 17.50 -0.38
C SER A 97 19.35 16.35 -1.37
N TRP A 98 18.28 15.93 -2.06
CA TRP A 98 18.31 14.79 -2.98
C TRP A 98 17.79 15.13 -4.38
N TRP A 99 17.00 16.19 -4.54
CA TRP A 99 16.49 16.60 -5.83
C TRP A 99 17.62 17.08 -6.75
N ARG A 100 17.70 16.53 -7.95
CA ARG A 100 18.75 16.85 -8.93
C ARG A 100 18.13 17.49 -10.17
N PRO A 101 18.26 18.82 -10.35
CA PRO A 101 17.72 19.50 -11.52
C PRO A 101 18.25 18.86 -12.82
N ASN A 102 17.38 18.68 -13.80
CA ASN A 102 17.66 18.01 -15.09
C ASN A 102 17.94 16.49 -15.02
N GLU A 103 17.99 15.88 -13.83
CA GLU A 103 18.09 14.42 -13.66
C GLU A 103 16.79 13.82 -13.12
N THR A 104 16.27 14.38 -12.02
CA THR A 104 14.99 13.97 -11.43
C THR A 104 13.83 14.71 -12.09
N ARG A 105 12.69 14.02 -12.24
CA ARG A 105 11.43 14.62 -12.71
C ARG A 105 10.28 14.33 -11.76
N GLY A 106 9.31 15.23 -11.72
CA GLY A 106 8.24 15.18 -10.72
C GLY A 106 7.73 16.55 -10.32
N PHE A 107 6.85 16.55 -9.32
CA PHE A 107 6.08 17.72 -8.94
C PHE A 107 5.98 17.87 -7.42
N LEU A 108 6.01 19.12 -6.97
CA LEU A 108 5.67 19.51 -5.61
C LEU A 108 4.18 19.85 -5.56
N PHE A 109 3.40 19.03 -4.87
CA PHE A 109 1.97 19.20 -4.70
C PHE A 109 1.67 19.95 -3.40
N LEU A 110 1.16 21.18 -3.53
CA LEU A 110 0.84 22.05 -2.39
C LEU A 110 -0.66 22.01 -2.06
N ASP A 111 -0.97 22.14 -0.77
CA ASP A 111 -2.34 22.16 -0.24
C ASP A 111 -3.17 23.39 -0.67
N GLN A 112 -2.51 24.48 -1.04
CA GLN A 112 -3.12 25.69 -1.56
C GLN A 112 -2.16 26.46 -2.48
N ALA A 113 -2.67 27.47 -3.18
CA ALA A 113 -1.83 28.38 -3.95
C ALA A 113 -0.93 29.20 -2.99
N PRO A 114 0.39 29.30 -3.25
CA PRO A 114 1.28 30.12 -2.42
C PRO A 114 1.00 31.61 -2.61
N ASN A 115 0.84 32.35 -1.49
CA ASN A 115 0.49 33.78 -1.50
C ASN A 115 1.68 34.72 -1.82
N ARG A 116 2.92 34.27 -1.61
CA ARG A 116 4.18 35.00 -1.96
C ARG A 116 5.31 33.99 -2.25
N HIS A 117 6.28 34.44 -3.04
CA HIS A 117 7.47 33.73 -3.56
C HIS A 117 7.26 33.02 -4.90
N LEU A 118 7.01 33.85 -5.91
CA LEU A 118 7.47 33.61 -7.27
C LEU A 118 8.72 34.48 -7.48
N PRO A 119 9.78 33.96 -8.13
CA PRO A 119 9.89 32.61 -8.69
C PRO A 119 10.39 31.57 -7.66
N TRP A 120 9.93 30.33 -7.82
CA TRP A 120 10.61 29.17 -7.24
C TRP A 120 12.03 29.09 -7.78
N PRO A 121 13.03 28.69 -6.99
CA PRO A 121 14.35 28.40 -7.52
C PRO A 121 14.21 27.44 -8.70
N PRO A 122 14.89 27.66 -9.84
CA PRO A 122 14.93 26.70 -10.94
C PRO A 122 15.41 25.30 -10.51
N THR A 123 16.06 25.24 -9.34
CA THR A 123 16.55 24.02 -8.71
C THR A 123 15.48 23.24 -7.93
N SER A 124 14.27 23.76 -7.76
CA SER A 124 13.17 23.08 -7.06
C SER A 124 12.25 22.31 -8.02
N PRO A 125 11.54 21.26 -7.55
CA PRO A 125 10.52 20.59 -8.34
C PRO A 125 9.44 21.57 -8.81
N ARG A 126 8.82 21.27 -9.95
CA ARG A 126 7.72 22.08 -10.48
C ARG A 126 6.52 22.01 -9.55
N VAL A 127 5.99 23.15 -9.16
CA VAL A 127 4.82 23.22 -8.28
C VAL A 127 3.54 22.88 -9.06
N LEU A 128 2.74 21.98 -8.50
CA LEU A 128 1.36 21.75 -8.86
C LEU A 128 0.46 22.21 -7.71
N VAL A 129 -0.52 23.03 -8.06
CA VAL A 129 -1.64 23.37 -7.17
C VAL A 129 -2.86 22.67 -7.76
N SER A 130 -3.53 21.83 -6.97
CA SER A 130 -4.74 21.15 -7.46
C SER A 130 -5.85 22.17 -7.69
N ASN A 131 -6.20 22.39 -8.95
CA ASN A 131 -7.35 23.20 -9.34
C ASN A 131 -8.69 22.61 -8.84
N GLU A 132 -8.80 21.28 -8.75
CA GLU A 132 -10.02 20.60 -8.27
C GLU A 132 -10.23 20.71 -6.75
N ALA A 133 -9.15 20.96 -5.99
CA ALA A 133 -9.20 21.20 -4.56
C ALA A 133 -9.44 22.68 -4.19
N MET A 134 -9.15 23.59 -5.12
CA MET A 134 -9.41 25.02 -4.94
C MET A 134 -10.92 25.31 -5.07
N GLY A 135 -11.62 25.32 -3.93
CA GLY A 135 -13.01 25.79 -3.84
C GLY A 135 -13.99 24.84 -3.15
N GLN A 136 -13.62 23.57 -2.96
CA GLN A 136 -14.43 22.64 -2.16
C GLN A 136 -13.95 22.64 -0.71
N LYS A 137 -14.55 23.52 0.11
CA LYS A 137 -14.25 23.69 1.55
C LYS A 137 -14.28 22.39 2.37
N ASP A 138 -14.94 21.34 1.87
CA ASP A 138 -15.16 20.06 2.57
C ASP A 138 -14.24 18.90 2.17
N ILE A 139 -13.28 19.08 1.25
CA ILE A 139 -12.33 17.99 0.93
C ILE A 139 -11.28 17.87 2.04
N SER A 140 -11.09 16.67 2.58
CA SER A 140 -10.06 16.42 3.60
C SER A 140 -8.64 16.55 3.02
N ARG A 141 -7.66 16.91 3.87
CA ARG A 141 -6.24 16.95 3.48
C ARG A 141 -5.77 15.62 2.90
N ALA A 142 -6.18 14.50 3.50
CA ALA A 142 -5.84 13.16 3.05
C ALA A 142 -6.26 12.92 1.59
N ILE A 143 -7.48 13.35 1.20
CA ILE A 143 -7.96 13.23 -0.18
C ILE A 143 -7.11 14.09 -1.13
N ARG A 144 -6.74 15.31 -0.74
CA ARG A 144 -5.89 16.17 -1.58
C ARG A 144 -4.54 15.51 -1.86
N ILE A 145 -3.87 15.00 -0.83
CA ILE A 145 -2.56 14.33 -0.99
C ILE A 145 -2.71 13.05 -1.81
N ALA A 146 -3.73 12.23 -1.55
CA ALA A 146 -4.00 11.02 -2.32
C ALA A 146 -4.27 11.30 -3.81
N ARG A 147 -4.80 12.49 -4.16
CA ARG A 147 -4.96 12.93 -5.57
C ARG A 147 -3.63 13.27 -6.26
N GLY A 148 -2.54 13.49 -5.52
CA GLY A 148 -1.23 13.84 -6.07
C GLY A 148 -0.75 12.87 -7.15
N ILE A 149 -0.99 11.57 -6.96
CA ILE A 149 -0.66 10.53 -7.96
C ILE A 149 -1.42 10.70 -9.27
N LYS A 150 -2.71 11.10 -9.21
CA LYS A 150 -3.55 11.32 -10.38
C LYS A 150 -3.11 12.54 -11.18
N GLU A 151 -2.80 13.64 -10.49
CA GLU A 151 -2.30 14.84 -11.14
C GLU A 151 -0.91 14.59 -11.75
N THR A 152 -0.02 13.91 -11.02
CA THR A 152 1.31 13.54 -11.51
C THR A 152 1.23 12.67 -12.76
N PHE A 153 0.39 11.63 -12.74
CA PHE A 153 0.17 10.74 -13.90
C PHE A 153 -0.39 11.50 -15.11
N LYS A 154 -1.29 12.46 -14.89
CA LYS A 154 -1.86 13.28 -15.96
C LYS A 154 -0.80 14.18 -16.61
N MET A 155 0.12 14.71 -15.81
CA MET A 155 1.15 15.65 -16.25
C MET A 155 2.36 14.96 -16.89
N GLU A 156 2.74 13.78 -16.41
CA GLU A 156 3.95 13.08 -16.83
C GLU A 156 3.68 11.57 -16.92
N ASN A 157 3.49 11.06 -18.13
CA ASN A 157 3.23 9.63 -18.39
C ASN A 157 4.07 9.03 -19.53
N THR A 158 4.97 9.82 -20.12
CA THR A 158 5.80 9.36 -21.25
C THR A 158 7.08 8.73 -20.74
N SER A 159 7.37 7.49 -21.16
CA SER A 159 8.55 6.72 -20.73
C SER A 159 8.70 6.62 -19.20
N VAL A 160 7.58 6.59 -18.48
CA VAL A 160 7.53 6.42 -17.02
C VAL A 160 7.36 4.95 -16.69
N ARG A 161 8.11 4.45 -15.71
CA ARG A 161 7.99 3.09 -15.18
C ARG A 161 7.46 3.06 -13.76
N TRP A 162 7.80 4.09 -12.98
CA TRP A 162 7.45 4.18 -11.57
C TRP A 162 7.02 5.59 -11.20
N TYR A 163 5.93 5.67 -10.44
CA TYR A 163 5.49 6.88 -9.77
C TYR A 163 5.76 6.75 -8.28
N VAL A 164 6.53 7.67 -7.71
CA VAL A 164 6.92 7.65 -6.30
C VAL A 164 6.23 8.79 -5.57
N MET A 165 5.37 8.47 -4.61
CA MET A 165 4.83 9.44 -3.67
C MET A 165 5.76 9.59 -2.48
N ALA A 166 5.89 10.82 -1.98
CA ALA A 166 6.73 11.16 -0.84
C ALA A 166 6.19 12.38 -0.10
N ASP A 167 6.54 12.53 1.18
CA ASP A 167 6.33 13.76 1.93
C ASP A 167 7.49 14.74 1.69
N ASP A 168 7.31 16.00 2.12
CA ASP A 168 8.32 17.06 1.98
C ASP A 168 9.50 16.95 2.96
N ASP A 169 9.46 15.97 3.85
CA ASP A 169 10.51 15.57 4.80
C ASP A 169 11.06 14.16 4.53
N THR A 170 10.69 13.54 3.40
CA THR A 170 11.29 12.29 2.92
C THR A 170 12.60 12.56 2.18
N VAL A 171 13.67 11.85 2.56
CA VAL A 171 14.99 11.92 1.89
C VAL A 171 15.27 10.66 1.08
N PHE A 172 15.52 10.81 -0.22
CA PHE A 172 15.88 9.71 -1.10
C PHE A 172 17.38 9.62 -1.37
N PHE A 173 17.93 8.40 -1.26
CA PHE A 173 19.18 8.04 -1.92
C PHE A 173 18.84 7.51 -3.31
N LEU A 174 18.93 8.36 -4.34
CA LEU A 174 18.39 8.08 -5.67
C LEU A 174 18.95 6.78 -6.28
N GLU A 175 20.24 6.52 -6.12
CA GLU A 175 20.90 5.30 -6.59
C GLU A 175 20.29 4.07 -5.93
N ASN A 176 20.05 4.11 -4.62
CA ASN A 176 19.44 3.01 -3.87
C ASN A 176 17.98 2.80 -4.29
N LEU A 177 17.22 3.88 -4.48
CA LEU A 177 15.84 3.80 -4.96
C LEU A 177 15.78 3.11 -6.33
N VAL A 178 16.66 3.50 -7.26
CA VAL A 178 16.76 2.87 -8.58
C VAL A 178 17.08 1.38 -8.45
N GLU A 179 18.08 1.01 -7.64
CA GLU A 179 18.47 -0.40 -7.46
C GLU A 179 17.37 -1.23 -6.78
N VAL A 180 16.56 -0.65 -5.90
CA VAL A 180 15.37 -1.33 -5.36
C VAL A 180 14.32 -1.55 -6.46
N LEU A 181 13.94 -0.51 -7.20
CA LEU A 181 12.88 -0.60 -8.21
C LEU A 181 13.27 -1.43 -9.43
N LYS A 182 14.57 -1.52 -9.74
CA LYS A 182 15.12 -2.35 -10.82
C LYS A 182 14.96 -3.85 -10.60
N LYS A 183 14.68 -4.29 -9.36
CA LYS A 183 14.41 -5.71 -9.03
C LYS A 183 13.06 -6.21 -9.55
N TYR A 184 12.14 -5.30 -9.88
CA TYR A 184 10.78 -5.64 -10.25
C TYR A 184 10.53 -5.40 -11.75
N ASP A 185 9.72 -6.24 -12.37
CA ASP A 185 9.23 -5.99 -13.72
C ASP A 185 8.25 -4.81 -13.69
N HIS A 186 8.67 -3.66 -14.19
CA HIS A 186 7.89 -2.42 -14.18
C HIS A 186 6.55 -2.51 -14.93
N ASN A 187 6.36 -3.54 -15.74
CA ASN A 187 5.11 -3.78 -16.44
C ASN A 187 4.09 -4.56 -15.59
N GLY A 188 4.48 -5.14 -14.45
CA GLY A 188 3.57 -5.77 -13.49
C GLY A 188 2.76 -4.75 -12.68
N TYR A 189 1.83 -5.24 -11.86
CA TYR A 189 1.10 -4.43 -10.88
C TYR A 189 1.84 -4.44 -9.53
N TYR A 190 2.65 -3.42 -9.28
CA TYR A 190 3.49 -3.33 -8.08
C TYR A 190 3.18 -2.07 -7.28
N TYR A 191 2.77 -2.29 -6.03
CA TYR A 191 2.67 -1.30 -4.96
C TYR A 191 3.83 -1.54 -4.00
N VAL A 192 4.92 -0.80 -4.13
CA VAL A 192 6.19 -1.03 -3.43
C VAL A 192 6.37 0.01 -2.33
N GLY A 193 6.79 -0.44 -1.15
CA GLY A 193 7.05 0.43 -0.01
C GLY A 193 7.34 -0.41 1.23
N MET A 194 7.18 0.18 2.42
CA MET A 194 7.30 -0.56 3.67
C MET A 194 6.21 -0.11 4.66
N ASN A 195 5.79 -1.05 5.50
CA ASN A 195 5.04 -0.71 6.70
C ASN A 195 5.93 0.03 7.70
N SER A 196 5.33 0.62 8.73
CA SER A 196 6.07 1.40 9.72
C SER A 196 6.92 0.47 10.61
N GLU A 197 8.08 0.95 11.08
CA GLU A 197 8.89 0.26 12.08
C GLU A 197 8.20 0.21 13.46
N SER A 198 7.22 1.10 13.69
CA SER A 198 6.35 1.07 14.88
C SER A 198 5.24 0.03 14.72
N VAL A 199 5.23 -0.95 15.62
CA VAL A 199 4.16 -1.95 15.76
C VAL A 199 2.82 -1.29 16.07
N ILE A 200 2.81 -0.19 16.84
CA ILE A 200 1.58 0.54 17.18
C ILE A 200 0.96 1.14 15.93
N SER A 201 1.75 1.81 15.08
CA SER A 201 1.26 2.36 13.82
C SER A 201 0.71 1.27 12.90
N ASN A 202 1.41 0.13 12.80
CA ASN A 202 0.94 -0.98 11.97
C ASN A 202 -0.35 -1.60 12.50
N ASN A 203 -0.52 -1.68 13.82
CA ASN A 203 -1.74 -2.19 14.44
C ASN A 203 -2.93 -1.24 14.20
N LEU A 204 -2.70 0.08 14.25
CA LEU A 204 -3.72 1.10 14.00
C LEU A 204 -4.10 1.22 12.52
N PHE A 205 -3.15 1.03 11.61
CA PHE A 205 -3.36 1.19 10.18
C PHE A 205 -3.38 -0.15 9.44
N SER A 206 -2.21 -0.71 9.11
CA SER A 206 -2.07 -2.04 8.54
C SER A 206 -0.59 -2.44 8.47
N PHE A 207 -0.31 -3.75 8.57
CA PHE A 207 1.01 -4.32 8.25
C PHE A 207 1.24 -4.43 6.74
N GLU A 208 0.20 -4.25 5.93
CA GLU A 208 0.18 -4.32 4.47
C GLU A 208 0.00 -2.93 3.82
N MET A 209 0.18 -1.86 4.59
CA MET A 209 0.13 -0.48 4.10
C MET A 209 1.55 0.07 3.96
N GLY A 210 1.87 0.61 2.79
CA GLY A 210 3.06 1.45 2.62
C GLY A 210 2.81 2.80 3.28
N PHE A 211 3.73 3.26 4.12
CA PHE A 211 3.65 4.56 4.78
C PHE A 211 4.30 5.65 3.92
N GLY A 212 3.58 6.74 3.68
CA GLY A 212 3.95 7.81 2.74
C GLY A 212 5.23 8.55 3.12
N GLY A 213 5.47 8.73 4.42
CA GLY A 213 6.70 9.35 4.92
C GLY A 213 7.97 8.58 4.54
N ALA A 214 7.87 7.26 4.37
CA ALA A 214 8.96 6.41 3.86
C ALA A 214 9.15 6.49 2.34
N GLY A 215 8.15 7.04 1.64
CA GLY A 215 7.99 6.91 0.20
C GLY A 215 7.17 5.66 -0.19
N ILE A 216 6.46 5.76 -1.31
CA ILE A 216 5.65 4.67 -1.88
C ILE A 216 5.81 4.71 -3.39
N ALA A 217 6.12 3.58 -4.03
CA ALA A 217 6.22 3.49 -5.49
C ALA A 217 5.09 2.65 -6.10
N PHE A 218 4.53 3.15 -7.20
CA PHE A 218 3.55 2.45 -8.02
C PHE A 218 4.14 2.19 -9.40
N SER A 219 4.07 0.96 -9.89
CA SER A 219 4.41 0.68 -11.29
C SER A 219 3.46 1.40 -12.23
N TYR A 220 3.92 1.69 -13.45
CA TYR A 220 3.13 2.44 -14.43
C TYR A 220 1.74 1.81 -14.70
N PRO A 221 1.61 0.49 -14.94
CA PRO A 221 0.29 -0.12 -15.18
C PRO A 221 -0.63 -0.05 -13.96
N LEU A 222 -0.08 -0.16 -12.74
CA LEU A 222 -0.86 0.00 -11.51
C LEU A 222 -1.36 1.44 -11.36
N ALA A 223 -0.48 2.42 -11.54
CA ALA A 223 -0.86 3.83 -11.50
C ALA A 223 -1.96 4.13 -12.53
N SER A 224 -1.84 3.62 -13.76
CA SER A 224 -2.84 3.79 -14.83
C SER A 224 -4.23 3.27 -14.45
N ILE A 225 -4.34 2.14 -13.75
CA ILE A 225 -5.62 1.61 -13.27
C ILE A 225 -6.11 2.36 -12.03
N LEU A 226 -5.20 2.71 -11.11
CA LEU A 226 -5.52 3.49 -9.93
C LEU A 226 -6.17 4.81 -10.32
N VAL A 227 -5.57 5.59 -11.22
CA VAL A 227 -6.08 6.93 -11.57
C VAL A 227 -7.46 6.90 -12.24
N LYS A 228 -7.79 5.81 -12.95
CA LYS A 228 -9.14 5.59 -13.53
C LYS A 228 -10.20 5.35 -12.47
N ASN A 229 -9.83 4.75 -11.34
CA ASN A 229 -10.74 4.37 -10.26
C ASN A 229 -10.63 5.27 -9.01
N LEU A 230 -9.66 6.18 -8.99
CA LEU A 230 -9.29 6.93 -7.78
C LEU A 230 -10.44 7.76 -7.25
N ASP A 231 -11.23 8.44 -8.09
CA ASP A 231 -12.33 9.28 -7.60
C ASP A 231 -13.41 8.48 -6.85
N VAL A 232 -13.71 7.27 -7.32
CA VAL A 232 -14.64 6.34 -6.64
C VAL A 232 -14.04 5.89 -5.31
N CYS A 233 -12.75 5.53 -5.31
CA CYS A 233 -12.04 5.12 -4.10
C CYS A 233 -11.99 6.25 -3.05
N LEU A 234 -11.62 7.47 -3.45
CA LEU A 234 -11.57 8.65 -2.57
C LEU A 234 -12.94 8.94 -1.93
N LYS A 235 -14.02 8.79 -2.69
CA LYS A 235 -15.39 8.96 -2.17
C LYS A 235 -15.74 7.87 -1.15
N ARG A 236 -15.33 6.63 -1.40
CA ARG A 236 -15.55 5.47 -0.51
C ARG A 236 -14.80 5.62 0.81
N TYR A 237 -13.54 6.01 0.77
CA TYR A 237 -12.65 6.11 1.94
C TYR A 237 -12.43 7.55 2.41
N ARG A 238 -13.39 8.43 2.18
CA ARG A 238 -13.31 9.86 2.54
C ARG A 238 -13.06 10.13 4.03
N GLY A 239 -13.41 9.18 4.90
CA GLY A 239 -13.28 9.26 6.36
C GLY A 239 -11.97 8.69 6.91
N SER A 240 -11.08 8.18 6.06
CA SER A 240 -9.78 7.65 6.49
C SER A 240 -8.87 8.78 6.98
N TYR A 241 -7.96 8.45 7.90
CA TYR A 241 -7.11 9.41 8.62
C TYR A 241 -6.09 10.08 7.70
N GLY A 242 -5.36 9.28 6.92
CA GLY A 242 -4.25 9.73 6.08
C GLY A 242 -4.44 9.36 4.60
N SER A 243 -3.69 10.02 3.72
CA SER A 243 -3.64 9.70 2.29
C SER A 243 -3.22 8.26 2.05
N ASP A 244 -2.25 7.78 2.82
CA ASP A 244 -1.63 6.49 2.61
C ASP A 244 -2.60 5.36 2.95
N GLN A 245 -3.43 5.58 3.99
CA GLN A 245 -4.52 4.68 4.34
C GLN A 245 -5.59 4.63 3.24
N ILE A 246 -5.90 5.76 2.61
CA ILE A 246 -6.81 5.80 1.46
C ILE A 246 -6.21 5.02 0.29
N LEU A 247 -4.96 5.29 -0.07
CA LEU A 247 -4.29 4.63 -1.19
C LEU A 247 -4.12 3.13 -0.95
N HIS A 248 -3.76 2.71 0.26
CA HIS A 248 -3.75 1.29 0.65
C HIS A 248 -5.12 0.63 0.44
N SER A 249 -6.18 1.31 0.86
CA SER A 249 -7.55 0.80 0.65
C SER A 249 -7.89 0.73 -0.85
N CYS A 250 -7.45 1.69 -1.65
CA CYS A 250 -7.58 1.63 -3.12
C CYS A 250 -6.79 0.45 -3.72
N MET A 251 -5.60 0.15 -3.21
CA MET A 251 -4.80 -0.99 -3.69
C MET A 251 -5.48 -2.30 -3.35
N ALA A 252 -6.05 -2.42 -2.13
CA ALA A 252 -6.84 -3.57 -1.72
C ALA A 252 -8.08 -3.77 -2.61
N ASP A 253 -8.79 -2.69 -2.96
CA ASP A 253 -9.92 -2.74 -3.92
C ASP A 253 -9.49 -3.24 -5.31
N LEU A 254 -8.25 -2.97 -5.72
CA LEU A 254 -7.66 -3.47 -6.97
C LEU A 254 -7.07 -4.88 -6.84
N GLY A 255 -7.10 -5.48 -5.65
CA GLY A 255 -6.52 -6.79 -5.39
C GLY A 255 -4.98 -6.81 -5.39
N VAL A 256 -4.33 -5.68 -5.12
CA VAL A 256 -2.87 -5.54 -5.10
C VAL A 256 -2.38 -5.37 -3.67
N SER A 257 -1.57 -6.31 -3.19
CA SER A 257 -0.91 -6.25 -1.88
C SER A 257 0.36 -5.40 -1.92
N LEU A 258 0.79 -4.93 -0.74
CA LEU A 258 2.08 -4.26 -0.60
C LEU A 258 3.22 -5.22 -0.92
N THR A 259 4.17 -4.74 -1.71
CA THR A 259 5.46 -5.36 -1.91
C THR A 259 6.45 -4.73 -0.94
N HIS A 260 6.69 -5.39 0.19
CA HIS A 260 7.62 -4.89 1.21
C HIS A 260 9.05 -4.80 0.66
N ALA A 261 9.58 -3.58 0.64
CA ALA A 261 10.92 -3.27 0.23
C ALA A 261 11.68 -2.64 1.40
N LYS A 262 12.64 -3.40 1.95
CA LYS A 262 13.45 -3.03 3.13
C LYS A 262 14.26 -1.73 3.00
N GLY A 263 14.31 -1.11 1.83
CA GLY A 263 14.95 0.19 1.64
C GLY A 263 14.02 1.37 1.92
N PHE A 264 12.73 1.14 2.14
CA PHE A 264 11.73 2.14 2.53
C PHE A 264 11.59 2.16 4.05
N HIS A 265 11.80 3.31 4.66
CA HIS A 265 11.90 3.46 6.11
C HIS A 265 11.07 4.64 6.58
N GLN A 266 10.27 4.48 7.64
CA GLN A 266 9.41 5.54 8.17
C GLN A 266 10.04 6.26 9.37
N VAL A 267 11.26 5.85 9.78
CA VAL A 267 11.94 6.23 11.02
C VAL A 267 11.60 7.66 11.47
N ILE A 268 10.74 7.77 12.48
CA ILE A 268 10.51 9.00 13.23
C ILE A 268 11.57 9.04 14.32
N PHE A 269 12.68 9.75 14.10
CA PHE A 269 13.41 10.28 15.25
C PHE A 269 12.58 11.43 15.83
N VAL A 270 12.74 11.71 17.13
CA VAL A 270 12.04 12.79 17.87
C VAL A 270 12.29 14.21 17.28
N LEU A 271 12.94 14.31 16.11
CA LEU A 271 13.12 15.48 15.26
C LEU A 271 12.91 15.07 13.78
N ASP A 272 11.70 15.28 13.26
CA ASP A 272 11.27 15.50 11.85
C ASP A 272 12.24 15.13 10.68
N VAL A 273 12.73 13.89 10.57
CA VAL A 273 13.46 13.42 9.37
C VAL A 273 13.21 11.94 9.11
N THR A 274 12.81 11.59 7.89
CA THR A 274 12.73 10.21 7.41
C THR A 274 13.88 9.91 6.43
N LEU A 275 14.67 8.86 6.71
CA LEU A 275 15.89 8.49 5.98
C LEU A 275 15.79 7.06 5.43
N LEU A 276 16.04 6.88 4.13
CA LEU A 276 16.25 5.55 3.54
C LEU A 276 17.69 5.07 3.82
N PHE A 277 17.92 4.28 4.86
CA PHE A 277 19.20 3.56 5.04
C PHE A 277 19.14 2.15 4.42
N TYR A 278 20.30 1.60 4.04
CA TYR A 278 20.47 0.18 3.77
C TYR A 278 21.42 -0.38 4.84
N TYR A 279 21.14 -1.59 5.33
CA TYR A 279 22.13 -2.48 5.95
C TYR A 279 22.62 -3.46 4.89
#